data_AF-W2WB32-F1
#
_entry.id   AF-W2WB32-F1
#
_cell.length_a   1.000
_cell.length_b   1.000
_cell.length_c   1.000
_cell.angle_alpha   90.00
_cell.angle_beta   90.00
_cell.angle_gamma   90.00
#
_symmetry.space_group_name_H-M   'P 1'
#
loop_
_entity.id
_entity.type
_entity.pdbx_description
1 polymer ?
#
loop_
_entity_poly.entity_id
_entity_poly.type
_entity_poly.pdbx_seq_one_letter_code
_entity_poly.pdbx_strand_id
1 'polypeptide(L)'
;MVVDIDLMDHWPEVVYSPLGAVEKKDADPNEEVRTIHDLSFPKYDSVNSSFITDSVPRVCYESVVRIARRIENLANYGYEGRIFMLKGDVKGAFRLLRVRANQVFRIVACFKELGIIIIDMAAPFGWAGSPPCYALFGRAISWLMAANSPATVSESEDTEPFFASEWVDDHILVEPDVDGRLQLSEATLRHVMLAVLGPRSINESKFSSWSSELVALGLLWNTLQRTVSIPQDKIAKALQRVMKLIERGTASKTEFHQVLGSLRHISLCLPTARPFYQRLQRQCTSAPRFGRVRLSDGAKDIVIWFR
;
A
#
# COMPACT_ATOMS: atom_id res chain seq x y z
N MET A 1 6.53 21.10 -10.79
CA MET A 1 7.04 22.34 -11.41
C MET A 1 8.10 22.88 -10.47
N VAL A 2 9.26 23.28 -10.98
CA VAL A 2 10.34 23.86 -10.18
C VAL A 2 10.45 25.32 -10.59
N VAL A 3 10.46 26.21 -9.62
CA VAL A 3 10.65 27.64 -9.87
C VAL A 3 11.54 28.25 -8.80
N ASP A 4 12.02 29.46 -9.08
CA ASP A 4 12.86 30.23 -8.17
C ASP A 4 12.10 30.58 -6.87
N ILE A 5 12.80 30.53 -5.74
CA ILE A 5 12.24 30.87 -4.44
C ILE A 5 11.79 32.33 -4.35
N ASP A 6 12.38 33.23 -5.13
CA ASP A 6 12.04 34.66 -5.15
C ASP A 6 10.60 34.90 -5.65
N LEU A 7 10.00 33.93 -6.35
CA LEU A 7 8.59 34.00 -6.73
C LEU A 7 7.64 33.85 -5.53
N MET A 8 8.11 33.34 -4.38
CA MET A 8 7.28 33.25 -3.18
C MET A 8 6.79 34.62 -2.69
N ASP A 9 7.59 35.67 -2.88
CA ASP A 9 7.21 37.04 -2.51
C ASP A 9 5.98 37.53 -3.30
N HIS A 10 5.70 36.92 -4.45
CA HIS A 10 4.59 37.26 -5.33
C HIS A 10 3.38 36.34 -5.14
N TRP A 11 3.50 35.25 -4.38
CA TRP A 11 2.46 34.22 -4.19
C TRP A 11 2.12 34.01 -2.71
N PRO A 12 1.49 34.99 -2.05
CA PRO A 12 1.20 34.94 -0.61
C PRO A 12 0.26 33.80 -0.20
N GLU A 13 -0.50 33.23 -1.14
CA GLU A 13 -1.41 32.12 -0.91
C GLU A 13 -0.72 30.75 -0.82
N VAL A 14 0.53 30.63 -1.24
CA VAL A 14 1.24 29.35 -1.31
C VAL A 14 1.49 28.78 0.08
N VAL A 15 1.08 27.52 0.27
CA VAL A 15 1.37 26.74 1.48
C VAL A 15 2.55 25.83 1.18
N TYR A 16 3.67 26.07 1.86
CA TYR A 16 4.86 25.24 1.75
C TYR A 16 5.00 24.28 2.94
N SER A 17 5.47 23.08 2.66
CA SER A 17 5.77 22.04 3.65
C SER A 17 7.24 21.63 3.57
N PRO A 18 7.86 21.21 4.68
CA PRO A 18 9.26 20.81 4.68
C PRO A 18 9.48 19.50 3.95
N LEU A 19 10.66 19.36 3.38
CA LEU A 19 11.16 18.10 2.86
C LEU A 19 11.95 17.35 3.94
N GLY A 20 11.82 16.02 3.92
CA GLY A 20 12.65 15.10 4.67
C GLY A 20 13.16 13.99 3.76
N ALA A 21 14.01 13.14 4.30
CA ALA A 21 14.53 11.96 3.62
C ALA A 21 14.54 10.78 4.59
N VAL A 22 14.27 9.59 4.07
CA VAL A 22 14.50 8.33 4.78
C VAL A 22 15.22 7.35 3.86
N GLU A 23 16.07 6.53 4.44
CA GLU A 23 16.83 5.51 3.72
C GLU A 23 15.88 4.55 2.99
N LYS A 24 16.21 4.26 1.74
CA LYS A 24 15.53 3.21 0.99
C LYS A 24 16.12 1.88 1.39
N LYS A 25 15.25 0.88 1.61
CA LYS A 25 15.69 -0.48 1.87
C LYS A 25 16.49 -0.98 0.66
N ASP A 26 17.66 -1.55 0.92
CA ASP A 26 18.55 -2.16 -0.08
C ASP A 26 19.18 -1.16 -1.08
N ALA A 27 19.32 0.13 -0.70
CA ALA A 27 20.07 1.13 -1.46
C ALA A 27 21.01 1.94 -0.55
N ASP A 28 22.14 2.41 -1.08
CA ASP A 28 23.02 3.34 -0.36
C ASP A 28 22.32 4.70 -0.20
N PRO A 29 22.18 5.24 1.03
CA PRO A 29 21.59 6.55 1.26
C PRO A 29 22.29 7.71 0.55
N ASN A 30 23.56 7.56 0.16
CA ASN A 30 24.28 8.55 -0.64
C ASN A 30 23.87 8.52 -2.12
N GLU A 31 23.34 7.40 -2.60
CA GLU A 31 22.87 7.24 -3.97
C GLU A 31 21.36 7.49 -4.09
N GLU A 32 20.56 6.95 -3.16
CA GLU A 32 19.11 7.05 -3.21
C GLU A 32 18.46 7.12 -1.82
N VAL A 33 17.61 8.14 -1.63
CA VAL A 33 16.74 8.27 -0.47
C VAL A 33 15.28 8.37 -0.89
N ARG A 34 14.37 7.98 0.01
CA ARG A 34 12.94 8.30 -0.14
C ARG A 34 12.67 9.69 0.38
N THR A 35 12.41 10.61 -0.54
CA THR A 35 11.96 11.96 -0.21
C THR A 35 10.60 11.91 0.50
N ILE A 36 10.48 12.67 1.58
CA ILE A 36 9.26 12.89 2.35
C ILE A 36 8.83 14.33 2.13
N HIS A 37 7.61 14.52 1.63
CA HIS A 37 6.93 15.82 1.66
C HIS A 37 6.05 15.83 2.92
N ASP A 38 6.48 16.50 4.00
CA ASP A 38 5.75 16.45 5.28
C ASP A 38 4.54 17.40 5.27
N LEU A 39 3.51 16.97 4.53
CA LEU A 39 2.21 17.64 4.40
C LEU A 39 1.37 17.61 5.68
N SER A 40 1.93 17.10 6.79
CA SER A 40 1.34 17.12 8.13
C SER A 40 2.03 18.11 9.07
N PHE A 41 2.92 18.93 8.53
CA PHE A 41 3.59 20.02 9.22
C PHE A 41 3.11 21.39 8.69
N PRO A 42 2.95 22.41 9.56
CA PRO A 42 2.96 22.32 11.03
C PRO A 42 1.72 21.60 11.57
N LYS A 43 1.79 21.13 12.82
CA LYS A 43 0.65 20.43 13.43
C LYS A 43 -0.55 21.39 13.51
N TYR A 44 -1.72 20.92 13.08
CA TYR A 44 -2.99 21.65 13.06
C TYR A 44 -3.15 22.73 11.99
N ASP A 45 -2.07 23.15 11.33
CA ASP A 45 -2.09 24.16 10.26
C ASP A 45 -1.28 23.69 9.04
N SER A 46 -1.53 22.45 8.64
CA SER A 46 -0.92 21.77 7.51
C SER A 46 -1.95 21.46 6.43
N VAL A 47 -1.44 21.03 5.28
CA VAL A 47 -2.27 20.53 4.16
C VAL A 47 -3.17 19.39 4.63
N ASN A 48 -2.65 18.46 5.42
CA ASN A 48 -3.42 17.33 5.94
C ASN A 48 -4.38 17.70 7.08
N SER A 49 -4.11 18.73 7.88
CA SER A 49 -5.08 19.16 8.91
C SER A 49 -6.25 19.95 8.31
N SER A 50 -6.02 20.60 7.16
CA SER A 50 -7.05 21.30 6.39
C SER A 50 -7.83 20.38 5.45
N PHE A 51 -7.42 19.11 5.34
CA PHE A 51 -8.05 18.15 4.44
C PHE A 51 -9.42 17.69 4.97
N ILE A 52 -10.44 17.83 4.12
CA ILE A 52 -11.81 17.42 4.44
C ILE A 52 -12.01 15.99 3.96
N THR A 53 -12.00 15.01 4.87
CA THR A 53 -12.11 13.58 4.51
C THR A 53 -13.37 13.24 3.72
N ASP A 54 -14.49 13.92 3.97
CA ASP A 54 -15.74 13.69 3.23
C ASP A 54 -15.73 14.27 1.80
N SER A 55 -14.68 15.01 1.42
CA SER A 55 -14.51 15.52 0.05
C SER A 55 -13.98 14.47 -0.93
N VAL A 56 -13.62 13.29 -0.44
CA VAL A 56 -13.12 12.17 -1.25
C VAL A 56 -13.96 10.92 -1.03
N PRO A 57 -13.92 9.94 -1.95
CA PRO A 57 -14.63 8.68 -1.79
C PRO A 57 -14.16 7.91 -0.56
N ARG A 58 -15.12 7.25 0.11
CA ARG A 58 -14.80 6.30 1.18
C ARG A 58 -14.16 5.06 0.56
N VAL A 59 -12.97 4.71 1.05
CA VAL A 59 -12.28 3.50 0.62
C VAL A 59 -12.66 2.34 1.50
N CYS A 60 -13.26 1.31 0.89
CA CYS A 60 -13.42 0.01 1.49
C CYS A 60 -12.41 -0.94 0.85
N TYR A 61 -11.39 -1.33 1.61
CA TYR A 61 -10.43 -2.34 1.16
C TYR A 61 -11.05 -3.73 1.29
N GLU A 62 -10.90 -4.55 0.26
CA GLU A 62 -11.33 -5.94 0.33
C GLU A 62 -10.40 -6.75 1.22
N SER A 63 -10.98 -7.71 1.94
CA SER A 63 -10.22 -8.63 2.77
C SER A 63 -9.45 -9.62 1.89
N VAL A 64 -8.22 -9.95 2.29
CA VAL A 64 -7.42 -11.05 1.72
C VAL A 64 -8.17 -12.39 1.71
N VAL A 65 -9.21 -12.55 2.53
CA VAL A 65 -10.12 -13.69 2.51
C VAL A 65 -10.77 -13.90 1.13
N ARG A 66 -10.96 -12.84 0.32
CA ARG A 66 -11.47 -12.97 -1.05
C ARG A 66 -10.53 -13.81 -1.93
N ILE A 67 -9.22 -13.58 -1.83
CA ILE A 67 -8.19 -14.34 -2.54
C ILE A 67 -8.22 -15.81 -2.09
N ALA A 68 -8.25 -16.04 -0.78
CA ALA A 68 -8.36 -17.39 -0.22
C ALA A 68 -9.61 -18.14 -0.73
N ARG A 69 -10.78 -17.47 -0.75
CA ARG A 69 -12.02 -18.05 -1.28
C ARG A 69 -11.93 -18.38 -2.77
N ARG A 70 -11.27 -17.56 -3.59
CA ARG A 70 -11.08 -17.88 -5.02
C ARG A 70 -10.24 -19.15 -5.18
N ILE A 71 -9.16 -19.29 -4.41
CA ILE A 71 -8.31 -20.50 -4.42
C ILE A 71 -9.13 -21.73 -4.04
N GLU A 72 -9.88 -21.67 -2.93
CA GLU A 72 -10.74 -22.79 -2.49
C GLU A 72 -11.83 -23.12 -3.52
N ASN A 73 -12.49 -22.11 -4.09
CA ASN A 73 -13.51 -22.33 -5.11
C ASN A 73 -12.93 -23.04 -6.34
N LEU A 74 -11.80 -22.57 -6.87
CA LEU A 74 -11.14 -23.20 -8.02
C LEU A 74 -10.72 -24.64 -7.73
N ALA A 75 -10.21 -24.91 -6.53
CA ALA A 75 -9.85 -26.27 -6.12
C ALA A 75 -11.09 -27.18 -6.11
N ASN A 76 -12.20 -26.70 -5.54
CA ASN A 76 -13.48 -27.43 -5.52
C ASN A 76 -14.09 -27.65 -6.92
N TYR A 77 -13.76 -26.80 -7.90
CA TYR A 77 -14.13 -26.98 -9.31
C TYR A 77 -13.20 -27.91 -10.10
N GLY A 78 -12.23 -28.56 -9.44
CA GLY A 78 -11.34 -29.55 -10.08
C GLY A 78 -10.08 -28.96 -10.71
N TYR A 79 -9.72 -27.72 -10.38
CA TYR A 79 -8.47 -27.10 -10.82
C TYR A 79 -7.30 -27.31 -9.84
N GLU A 80 -7.44 -28.21 -8.87
CA GLU A 80 -6.36 -28.54 -7.94
C GLU A 80 -5.05 -28.87 -8.69
N GLY A 81 -3.92 -28.37 -8.18
CA GLY A 81 -2.61 -28.50 -8.83
C GLY A 81 -2.36 -27.56 -10.01
N ARG A 82 -3.36 -26.79 -10.46
CA ARG A 82 -3.26 -25.88 -11.63
C ARG A 82 -3.73 -24.45 -11.35
N ILE A 83 -3.77 -24.04 -10.08
CA ILE A 83 -4.16 -22.68 -9.70
C ILE A 83 -2.90 -21.84 -9.54
N PHE A 84 -2.81 -20.74 -10.28
CA PHE A 84 -1.66 -19.84 -10.23
C PHE A 84 -2.07 -18.44 -9.84
N MET A 85 -1.14 -17.74 -9.21
CA MET A 85 -1.29 -16.35 -8.82
C MET A 85 -0.31 -15.48 -9.59
N LEU A 86 -0.74 -14.27 -9.92
CA LEU A 86 0.12 -13.21 -10.43
C LEU A 86 -0.11 -11.93 -9.63
N LYS A 87 0.97 -11.21 -9.36
CA LYS A 87 0.94 -9.88 -8.76
C LYS A 87 1.42 -8.85 -9.79
N GLY A 88 0.59 -7.85 -10.05
CA GLY A 88 0.95 -6.61 -10.75
C GLY A 88 0.98 -5.41 -9.81
N ASP A 89 1.72 -4.37 -10.19
CA ASP A 89 1.84 -3.10 -9.46
C ASP A 89 1.69 -1.93 -10.44
N VAL A 90 0.95 -0.90 -10.04
CA VAL A 90 0.85 0.33 -10.82
C VAL A 90 2.02 1.25 -10.53
N LYS A 91 2.81 1.52 -11.57
CA LYS A 91 4.00 2.37 -11.49
C LYS A 91 3.64 3.80 -11.12
N GLY A 92 4.08 4.22 -9.94
CA GLY A 92 3.90 5.61 -9.50
C GLY A 92 2.43 6.01 -9.34
N ALA A 93 1.55 5.06 -8.99
CA ALA A 93 0.11 5.20 -8.76
C ALA A 93 -0.39 6.64 -8.50
N PHE A 94 -0.04 7.25 -7.36
CA PHE A 94 -0.51 8.59 -7.00
C PHE A 94 -0.03 9.69 -7.95
N ARG A 95 1.19 9.56 -8.49
CA ARG A 95 1.80 10.53 -9.42
C ARG A 95 1.12 10.53 -10.80
N LEU A 96 0.30 9.52 -11.10
CA LEU A 96 -0.53 9.49 -12.29
C LEU A 96 -1.78 10.39 -12.15
N LEU A 97 -2.15 10.75 -10.92
CA LEU A 97 -3.30 11.61 -10.64
C LEU A 97 -2.88 13.08 -10.64
N ARG A 98 -3.49 13.89 -11.51
CA ARG A 98 -3.26 15.33 -11.53
C ARG A 98 -4.03 16.01 -10.41
N VAL A 99 -3.37 16.96 -9.74
CA VAL A 99 -4.02 17.82 -8.76
C VAL A 99 -4.79 18.90 -9.53
N ARG A 100 -5.98 19.26 -9.04
CA ARG A 100 -6.77 20.35 -9.61
C ARG A 100 -5.93 21.63 -9.64
N ALA A 101 -5.88 22.31 -10.78
CA ALA A 101 -5.00 23.47 -10.98
C ALA A 101 -5.15 24.54 -9.88
N ASN A 102 -6.36 24.83 -9.44
CA ASN A 102 -6.60 25.81 -8.37
C ASN A 102 -6.32 25.29 -6.95
N GLN A 103 -5.69 24.13 -6.77
CA GLN A 103 -5.30 23.57 -5.47
C GLN A 103 -3.79 23.31 -5.36
N VAL A 104 -3.03 23.41 -6.47
CA VAL A 104 -1.59 23.07 -6.48
C VAL A 104 -0.77 23.97 -5.56
N PHE A 105 -1.24 25.19 -5.30
CA PHE A 105 -0.63 26.16 -4.39
C PHE A 105 -0.51 25.62 -2.95
N ARG A 106 -1.28 24.58 -2.59
CA ARG A 106 -1.23 23.94 -1.27
C ARG A 106 -0.16 22.86 -1.17
N ILE A 107 0.44 22.43 -2.28
CA ILE A 107 1.32 21.27 -2.33
C ILE A 107 2.71 21.71 -2.82
N VAL A 108 3.32 22.59 -2.03
CA VAL A 108 4.62 23.17 -2.35
C VAL A 108 5.66 22.69 -1.35
N ALA A 109 6.79 22.24 -1.86
CA ALA A 109 7.99 22.00 -1.07
C ALA A 109 8.99 23.13 -1.30
N CYS A 110 9.61 23.60 -0.23
CA CYS A 110 10.64 24.63 -0.29
C CYS A 110 12.02 24.00 -0.05
N PHE A 111 12.99 24.29 -0.92
CA PHE A 111 14.37 23.85 -0.76
C PHE A 111 15.31 25.05 -0.79
N LYS A 112 15.50 25.64 0.39
CA LYS A 112 16.17 26.94 0.58
C LYS A 112 17.63 26.90 0.15
N GLU A 113 18.29 25.78 0.38
CA GLU A 113 19.71 25.56 0.06
C GLU A 113 19.99 25.68 -1.43
N LEU A 114 19.00 25.38 -2.28
CA LEU A 114 19.09 25.52 -3.73
C LEU A 114 18.35 26.76 -4.26
N GLY A 115 17.72 27.55 -3.39
CA GLY A 115 16.94 28.72 -3.82
C GLY A 115 15.74 28.35 -4.71
N ILE A 116 15.11 27.18 -4.49
CA ILE A 116 13.98 26.72 -5.31
C ILE A 116 12.75 26.34 -4.49
N ILE A 117 11.60 26.42 -5.14
CA ILE A 117 10.37 25.77 -4.70
C ILE A 117 9.89 24.75 -5.72
N ILE A 118 9.29 23.69 -5.22
CA ILE A 118 8.77 22.58 -6.01
C ILE A 118 7.27 22.49 -5.79
N ILE A 119 6.49 22.75 -6.83
CA ILE A 119 5.04 22.61 -6.81
C ILE A 119 4.66 21.25 -7.38
N ASP A 120 4.05 20.41 -6.55
CA ASP A 120 3.57 19.09 -6.95
C ASP A 120 2.26 19.22 -7.76
N MET A 121 2.37 18.99 -9.07
CA MET A 121 1.23 19.02 -10.01
C MET A 121 0.45 17.69 -10.06
N ALA A 122 0.88 16.72 -9.25
CA ALA A 122 0.29 15.40 -9.16
C ALA A 122 0.14 15.01 -7.69
N ALA A 123 -0.78 14.11 -7.37
CA ALA A 123 -1.07 13.73 -6.00
C ALA A 123 0.22 13.19 -5.34
N PRO A 124 0.74 13.84 -4.29
CA PRO A 124 2.02 13.50 -3.71
C PRO A 124 1.87 12.34 -2.72
N PHE A 125 2.97 11.65 -2.45
CA PHE A 125 3.06 10.85 -1.23
C PHE A 125 3.03 11.79 -0.01
N GLY A 126 2.33 11.39 1.04
CA GLY A 126 2.17 12.18 2.26
C GLY A 126 0.86 12.96 2.34
N TRP A 127 0.16 13.22 1.23
CA TRP A 127 -1.18 13.82 1.28
C TRP A 127 -2.22 12.78 1.67
N ALA A 128 -3.05 13.10 2.67
CA ALA A 128 -4.11 12.22 3.18
C ALA A 128 -5.17 11.89 2.10
N GLY A 129 -5.35 12.76 1.12
CA GLY A 129 -6.26 12.54 -0.01
C GLY A 129 -5.70 11.65 -1.13
N SER A 130 -4.39 11.40 -1.20
CA SER A 130 -3.80 10.62 -2.29
C SER A 130 -4.32 9.17 -2.34
N PRO A 131 -4.29 8.39 -1.24
CA PRO A 131 -4.82 7.03 -1.26
C PRO A 131 -6.32 6.93 -1.62
N PRO A 132 -7.25 7.71 -1.03
CA PRO A 132 -8.66 7.61 -1.38
C PRO A 132 -8.99 8.08 -2.79
N CYS A 133 -8.32 9.10 -3.31
CA CYS A 133 -8.48 9.49 -4.71
C CYS A 133 -8.03 8.36 -5.65
N TYR A 134 -6.90 7.71 -5.34
CA TYR A 134 -6.38 6.62 -6.16
C TYR A 134 -7.19 5.33 -6.07
N ALA A 135 -7.79 5.04 -4.92
CA ALA A 135 -8.61 3.84 -4.73
C ALA A 135 -9.74 3.73 -5.76
N LEU A 136 -10.29 4.85 -6.27
CA LEU A 136 -11.25 4.82 -7.38
C LEU A 136 -10.68 4.20 -8.65
N PHE A 137 -9.44 4.55 -8.99
CA PHE A 137 -8.78 4.07 -10.22
C PHE A 137 -8.34 2.61 -10.07
N GLY A 138 -7.78 2.24 -8.91
CA GLY A 138 -7.50 0.84 -8.59
C GLY A 138 -8.77 -0.03 -8.67
N ARG A 139 -9.89 0.47 -8.12
CA ARG A 139 -11.19 -0.19 -8.19
C ARG A 139 -11.74 -0.25 -9.62
N ALA A 140 -11.57 0.80 -10.42
CA ALA A 140 -11.98 0.81 -11.82
C ALA A 140 -11.22 -0.25 -12.62
N ILE A 141 -9.91 -0.43 -12.36
CA ILE A 141 -9.11 -1.49 -13.00
C ILE A 141 -9.67 -2.87 -12.63
N SER A 142 -9.87 -3.16 -11.35
CA SER A 142 -10.41 -4.46 -10.94
C SER A 142 -11.84 -4.70 -11.42
N TRP A 143 -12.66 -3.65 -11.49
CA TRP A 143 -14.02 -3.74 -12.02
C TRP A 143 -14.01 -4.07 -13.53
N LEU A 144 -13.18 -3.37 -14.31
CA LEU A 144 -13.02 -3.67 -15.74
C LEU A 144 -12.44 -5.07 -15.96
N MET A 145 -11.48 -5.50 -15.15
CA MET A 145 -10.98 -6.88 -15.18
C MET A 145 -12.11 -7.90 -14.97
N ALA A 146 -12.91 -7.71 -13.92
CA ALA A 146 -14.03 -8.60 -13.58
C ALA A 146 -15.23 -8.49 -14.55
N ALA A 147 -15.23 -7.50 -15.46
CA ALA A 147 -16.21 -7.37 -16.54
C ALA A 147 -15.78 -8.10 -17.82
N ASN A 148 -14.54 -8.60 -17.89
CA ASN A 148 -14.02 -9.36 -19.00
C ASN A 148 -13.85 -10.84 -18.63
N SER A 149 -13.91 -11.71 -19.63
CA SER A 149 -13.56 -13.12 -19.62
C SER A 149 -12.70 -13.45 -20.85
N PRO A 150 -12.10 -14.65 -20.96
CA PRO A 150 -11.43 -15.07 -22.18
C PRO A 150 -12.28 -14.88 -23.44
N ALA A 151 -13.58 -15.21 -23.40
CA ALA A 151 -14.51 -15.04 -24.52
C ALA A 151 -14.73 -13.57 -24.95
N THR A 152 -14.52 -12.61 -24.05
CA THR A 152 -14.65 -11.19 -24.40
C THR A 152 -13.37 -10.58 -24.99
N VAL A 153 -12.23 -11.26 -24.84
CA VAL A 153 -10.91 -10.73 -25.24
C VAL A 153 -10.17 -11.63 -26.24
N SER A 154 -10.80 -12.73 -26.66
CA SER A 154 -10.26 -13.72 -27.60
C SER A 154 -11.39 -14.57 -28.20
N GLU A 155 -11.04 -15.50 -29.10
CA GLU A 155 -11.99 -16.47 -29.68
C GLU A 155 -12.32 -17.66 -28.75
N SER A 156 -12.02 -17.56 -27.45
CA SER A 156 -12.33 -18.60 -26.45
C SER A 156 -13.84 -18.69 -26.19
N GLU A 157 -14.34 -19.87 -25.84
CA GLU A 157 -15.73 -20.06 -25.36
C GLU A 157 -15.87 -19.84 -23.84
N ASP A 158 -14.77 -19.58 -23.11
CA ASP A 158 -14.79 -19.39 -21.66
C ASP A 158 -15.40 -18.03 -21.28
N THR A 159 -16.65 -18.08 -20.79
CA THR A 159 -17.41 -16.93 -20.32
C THR A 159 -17.20 -16.60 -18.84
N GLU A 160 -16.41 -17.39 -18.09
CA GLU A 160 -16.14 -17.13 -16.67
C GLU A 160 -15.30 -15.85 -16.53
N PRO A 161 -15.79 -14.82 -15.83
CA PRO A 161 -15.05 -13.57 -15.69
C PRO A 161 -13.69 -13.75 -15.03
N PHE A 162 -12.74 -12.87 -15.36
CA PHE A 162 -11.45 -12.86 -14.69
C PHE A 162 -11.59 -12.49 -13.21
N PHE A 163 -10.81 -13.14 -12.36
CA PHE A 163 -10.69 -12.76 -10.97
C PHE A 163 -9.73 -11.58 -10.83
N ALA A 164 -10.23 -10.51 -10.21
CA ALA A 164 -9.41 -9.39 -9.79
C ALA A 164 -9.59 -9.11 -8.29
N SER A 165 -8.46 -8.82 -7.64
CA SER A 165 -8.41 -8.26 -6.30
C SER A 165 -7.32 -7.20 -6.25
N GLU A 166 -7.64 -6.04 -5.69
CA GLU A 166 -6.71 -4.92 -5.56
C GLU A 166 -6.53 -4.50 -4.12
N TRP A 167 -5.33 -4.00 -3.84
CA TRP A 167 -5.00 -3.30 -2.61
C TRP A 167 -4.19 -2.05 -2.95
N VAL A 168 -4.85 -0.90 -2.99
CA VAL A 168 -4.24 0.33 -3.48
C VAL A 168 -3.68 0.08 -4.88
N ASP A 169 -2.36 0.07 -5.05
CA ASP A 169 -1.60 -0.08 -6.30
C ASP A 169 -1.23 -1.53 -6.65
N ASP A 170 -1.37 -2.46 -5.70
CA ASP A 170 -1.15 -3.89 -5.92
C ASP A 170 -2.42 -4.52 -6.54
N HIS A 171 -2.26 -5.27 -7.64
CA HIS A 171 -3.32 -6.08 -8.27
C HIS A 171 -2.93 -7.56 -8.24
N ILE A 172 -3.87 -8.41 -7.83
CA ILE A 172 -3.67 -9.84 -7.64
C ILE A 172 -4.67 -10.58 -8.51
N LEU A 173 -4.14 -11.44 -9.37
CA LEU A 173 -4.89 -12.38 -10.19
C LEU A 173 -4.75 -13.78 -9.60
N VAL A 174 -5.83 -14.57 -9.70
CA VAL A 174 -5.85 -15.98 -9.30
C VAL A 174 -6.69 -16.75 -10.31
N GLU A 175 -6.02 -17.52 -11.16
CA GLU A 175 -6.64 -18.19 -12.29
C GLU A 175 -6.16 -19.64 -12.43
N PRO A 176 -7.00 -20.53 -12.97
CA PRO A 176 -6.57 -21.86 -13.37
C PRO A 176 -5.76 -21.80 -14.68
N ASP A 177 -4.75 -22.65 -14.80
CA ASP A 177 -3.99 -22.85 -16.03
C ASP A 177 -4.76 -23.76 -16.99
N VAL A 178 -5.64 -23.14 -17.77
CA VAL A 178 -6.47 -23.77 -18.81
C VAL A 178 -6.57 -22.84 -20.01
N ASP A 179 -6.44 -23.40 -21.22
CA ASP A 179 -6.77 -22.76 -22.50
C ASP A 179 -6.27 -21.31 -22.67
N GLY A 180 -5.05 -21.01 -22.18
CA GLY A 180 -4.43 -19.69 -22.31
C GLY A 180 -4.98 -18.62 -21.35
N ARG A 181 -5.83 -18.99 -20.38
CA ARG A 181 -6.50 -18.07 -19.46
C ARG A 181 -5.53 -17.22 -18.65
N LEU A 182 -4.36 -17.75 -18.25
CA LEU A 182 -3.34 -17.00 -17.52
C LEU A 182 -2.82 -15.82 -18.36
N GLN A 183 -2.46 -16.08 -19.62
CA GLN A 183 -1.92 -15.09 -20.54
C GLN A 183 -2.97 -14.03 -20.89
N LEU A 184 -4.22 -14.46 -21.13
CA LEU A 184 -5.32 -13.54 -21.41
C LEU A 184 -5.63 -12.64 -20.21
N SER A 185 -5.64 -13.20 -18.98
CA SER A 185 -5.90 -12.43 -17.77
C SER A 185 -4.78 -11.40 -17.50
N GLU A 186 -3.52 -11.78 -17.66
CA GLU A 186 -2.39 -10.86 -17.51
C GLU A 186 -2.39 -9.76 -18.58
N ALA A 187 -2.64 -10.11 -19.84
CA ALA A 187 -2.75 -9.14 -20.94
C ALA A 187 -3.91 -8.17 -20.73
N THR A 188 -5.06 -8.67 -20.26
CA THR A 188 -6.23 -7.85 -19.92
C THR A 188 -5.89 -6.90 -18.78
N LEU A 189 -5.18 -7.34 -17.73
CA LEU A 189 -4.78 -6.47 -16.62
C LEU A 189 -3.90 -5.32 -17.12
N ARG A 190 -2.90 -5.62 -17.95
CA ARG A 190 -2.06 -4.59 -18.55
C ARG A 190 -2.89 -3.63 -19.41
N HIS A 191 -3.78 -4.14 -20.26
CA HIS A 191 -4.60 -3.31 -21.13
C HIS A 191 -5.52 -2.37 -20.33
N VAL A 192 -6.17 -2.89 -19.29
CA VAL A 192 -7.04 -2.11 -18.41
C VAL A 192 -6.24 -1.05 -17.64
N MET A 193 -5.05 -1.38 -17.12
CA MET A 193 -4.17 -0.39 -16.48
C MET A 193 -3.78 0.74 -17.45
N LEU A 194 -3.51 0.41 -18.72
CA LEU A 194 -3.22 1.40 -19.76
C LEU A 194 -4.44 2.27 -20.06
N ALA A 195 -5.62 1.67 -20.17
CA ALA A 195 -6.86 2.38 -20.46
C ALA A 195 -7.25 3.35 -19.33
N VAL A 196 -7.10 2.94 -18.06
CA VAL A 196 -7.52 3.74 -16.89
C VAL A 196 -6.49 4.82 -16.53
N LEU A 197 -5.19 4.51 -16.62
CA LEU A 197 -4.12 5.35 -16.06
C LEU A 197 -3.07 5.82 -17.09
N GLY A 198 -3.18 5.36 -18.33
CA GLY A 198 -2.28 5.71 -19.43
C GLY A 198 -0.99 4.89 -19.47
N PRO A 199 -0.12 5.15 -20.46
CA PRO A 199 1.03 4.30 -20.80
C PRO A 199 2.12 4.19 -19.73
N ARG A 200 2.09 5.06 -18.72
CA ARG A 200 3.10 5.08 -17.65
C ARG A 200 2.71 4.22 -16.45
N SER A 201 1.56 3.56 -16.48
CA SER A 201 1.01 2.82 -15.35
C SER A 201 1.61 1.44 -15.14
N ILE A 202 2.19 0.81 -16.17
CA ILE A 202 2.75 -0.54 -16.06
C ILE A 202 4.11 -0.51 -15.36
N ASN A 203 4.26 -1.31 -14.31
CA ASN A 203 5.51 -1.48 -13.59
C ASN A 203 6.18 -2.82 -13.93
N GLU A 204 6.81 -2.94 -15.10
CA GLU A 204 7.35 -4.21 -15.59
C GLU A 204 8.24 -4.94 -14.58
N SER A 205 9.10 -4.23 -13.83
CA SER A 205 9.99 -4.84 -12.84
C SER A 205 9.28 -5.36 -11.58
N LYS A 206 7.99 -5.06 -11.42
CA LYS A 206 7.16 -5.50 -10.29
C LYS A 206 5.97 -6.36 -10.70
N PHE A 207 5.87 -6.73 -11.97
CA PHE A 207 5.01 -7.83 -12.37
C PHE A 207 5.72 -9.15 -12.03
N SER A 208 5.07 -9.99 -11.23
CA SER A 208 5.58 -11.33 -10.99
C SER A 208 5.32 -12.23 -12.19
N SER A 209 6.09 -13.30 -12.33
CA SER A 209 5.63 -14.46 -13.09
C SER A 209 4.42 -15.10 -12.39
N TRP A 210 3.65 -15.88 -13.15
CA TRP A 210 2.67 -16.78 -12.57
C TRP A 210 3.35 -17.81 -11.66
N SER A 211 2.80 -18.04 -10.48
CA SER A 211 3.34 -19.00 -9.52
C SER A 211 2.25 -19.59 -8.64
N SER A 212 2.41 -20.85 -8.27
CA SER A 212 1.59 -21.50 -7.24
C SER A 212 2.02 -21.12 -5.82
N GLU A 213 3.20 -20.51 -5.68
CA GLU A 213 3.70 -19.94 -4.43
C GLU A 213 4.14 -18.49 -4.63
N LEU A 214 3.48 -17.54 -3.95
CA LEU A 214 3.71 -16.11 -4.18
C LEU A 214 3.57 -15.30 -2.90
N VAL A 215 4.49 -14.35 -2.69
CA VAL A 215 4.34 -13.33 -1.64
C VAL A 215 3.53 -12.15 -2.17
N ALA A 216 2.28 -12.04 -1.73
CA ALA A 216 1.36 -10.96 -2.11
C ALA A 216 0.69 -10.35 -0.89
N LEU A 217 0.54 -9.02 -0.88
CA LEU A 217 0.00 -8.25 0.26
C LEU A 217 0.73 -8.53 1.59
N GLY A 218 1.99 -8.95 1.46
CA GLY A 218 2.85 -9.28 2.57
C GLY A 218 2.60 -10.62 3.25
N LEU A 219 1.82 -11.50 2.63
CA LEU A 219 1.56 -12.88 3.04
C LEU A 219 2.12 -13.85 2.00
N LEU A 220 2.56 -15.02 2.43
CA LEU A 220 2.97 -16.12 1.56
C LEU A 220 1.73 -16.96 1.24
N TRP A 221 1.39 -17.05 -0.03
CA TRP A 221 0.28 -17.85 -0.55
C TRP A 221 0.83 -19.09 -1.21
N ASN A 222 0.26 -20.25 -0.90
CA ASN A 222 0.59 -21.50 -1.59
C ASN A 222 -0.72 -22.14 -2.05
N THR A 223 -0.96 -22.14 -3.36
CA THR A 223 -2.19 -22.66 -3.99
C THR A 223 -2.21 -24.18 -4.07
N LEU A 224 -1.06 -24.85 -4.04
CA LEU A 224 -0.98 -26.32 -4.02
C LEU A 224 -1.39 -26.88 -2.66
N GLN A 225 -0.82 -26.32 -1.58
CA GLN A 225 -1.13 -26.69 -0.20
C GLN A 225 -2.37 -25.98 0.33
N ARG A 226 -2.91 -25.01 -0.43
CA ARG A 226 -4.05 -24.19 -0.05
C ARG A 226 -3.87 -23.50 1.30
N THR A 227 -2.69 -22.93 1.51
CA THR A 227 -2.32 -22.23 2.75
C THR A 227 -1.99 -20.77 2.52
N VAL A 228 -2.23 -19.97 3.56
CA VAL A 228 -1.73 -18.60 3.68
C VAL A 228 -0.94 -18.48 4.98
N SER A 229 0.29 -18.01 4.88
CA SER A 229 1.19 -17.88 6.03
C SER A 229 1.93 -16.56 6.01
N ILE A 230 2.66 -16.28 7.09
CA ILE A 230 3.48 -15.08 7.22
C ILE A 230 4.91 -15.48 6.84
N PRO A 231 5.56 -14.75 5.92
CA PRO A 231 6.96 -15.00 5.59
C PRO A 231 7.87 -15.02 6.84
N GLN A 232 8.80 -15.97 6.88
CA GLN A 232 9.62 -16.23 8.07
C GLN A 232 10.49 -15.03 8.48
N ASP A 233 10.99 -14.27 7.52
CA ASP A 233 11.73 -13.03 7.74
C ASP A 233 10.88 -11.97 8.45
N LYS A 234 9.58 -11.90 8.13
CA LYS A 234 8.64 -11.00 8.79
C LYS A 234 8.31 -11.44 10.21
N ILE A 235 8.18 -12.75 10.44
CA ILE A 235 8.01 -13.31 11.79
C ILE A 235 9.24 -12.96 12.63
N ALA A 236 10.45 -13.26 12.15
CA ALA A 236 11.70 -12.95 12.84
C ALA A 236 11.82 -11.46 13.17
N LYS A 237 11.51 -10.59 12.20
CA LYS A 237 11.51 -9.13 12.38
C LYS A 237 10.46 -8.66 13.40
N ALA A 238 9.27 -9.25 13.41
CA ALA A 238 8.23 -8.93 14.37
C ALA A 238 8.67 -9.32 15.79
N LEU A 239 9.18 -10.55 15.97
CA LEU A 239 9.70 -11.05 17.25
C LEU A 239 10.83 -10.16 17.76
N GLN A 240 11.81 -9.83 16.92
CA GLN A 240 12.93 -8.96 17.30
C GLN A 240 12.45 -7.58 17.76
N ARG A 241 11.49 -6.97 17.05
CA ARG A 241 10.92 -5.67 17.41
C ARG A 241 10.15 -5.73 18.72
N VAL A 242 9.39 -6.79 18.94
CA VAL A 242 8.65 -7.03 20.18
C VAL A 242 9.64 -7.19 21.34
N MET A 243 10.62 -8.09 21.24
CA MET A 243 11.70 -8.30 22.23
C MET A 243 12.37 -6.99 22.64
N LYS A 244 12.85 -6.21 21.67
CA LYS A 244 13.51 -4.93 21.89
C LYS A 244 12.61 -3.89 22.58
N LEU A 245 11.31 -3.87 22.24
CA LEU A 245 10.36 -2.95 22.85
C LEU A 245 10.25 -3.21 24.36
N ILE A 246 10.18 -4.48 24.74
CA ILE A 246 9.98 -4.94 26.13
C ILE A 246 11.24 -4.72 26.95
N GLU A 247 12.39 -5.14 26.42
CA GLU A 247 13.69 -4.97 27.07
C GLU A 247 13.94 -3.51 27.44
N ARG A 248 13.55 -2.58 26.56
CA ARG A 248 13.65 -1.14 26.81
C ARG A 248 12.63 -0.62 27.84
N GLY A 249 11.48 -1.27 27.98
CA GLY A 249 10.36 -0.83 28.83
C GLY A 249 9.73 0.52 28.45
N THR A 250 10.24 1.16 27.40
CA THR A 250 9.80 2.47 26.89
C THR A 250 9.85 2.47 25.36
N ALA A 251 9.00 3.28 24.73
CA ALA A 251 8.91 3.38 23.28
C ALA A 251 8.57 4.80 22.82
N SER A 252 9.17 5.21 21.72
CA SER A 252 8.72 6.36 20.93
C SER A 252 7.52 5.99 20.05
N LYS A 253 6.80 7.00 19.56
CA LYS A 253 5.68 6.79 18.63
C LYS A 253 6.10 6.06 17.35
N THR A 254 7.31 6.33 16.86
CA THR A 254 7.90 5.64 15.71
C THR A 254 8.13 4.16 15.99
N GLU A 255 8.67 3.81 17.17
CA GLU A 255 8.88 2.40 17.57
C GLU A 255 7.54 1.67 17.69
N PHE A 256 6.50 2.31 18.25
CA PHE A 256 5.16 1.72 18.26
C PHE A 256 4.64 1.45 16.85
N HIS A 257 4.71 2.42 15.92
CA HIS A 257 4.28 2.22 14.54
C HIS A 257 5.06 1.10 13.85
N GLN A 258 6.36 0.97 14.11
CA GLN A 258 7.16 -0.13 13.57
C GLN A 258 6.69 -1.50 14.07
N VAL A 259 6.42 -1.63 15.37
CA VAL A 259 5.92 -2.89 15.96
C VAL A 259 4.51 -3.18 15.45
N LEU A 260 3.59 -2.22 15.50
CA LEU A 260 2.22 -2.35 14.97
C LEU A 260 2.22 -2.71 13.48
N GLY A 261 3.09 -2.09 12.68
CA GLY A 261 3.24 -2.44 11.27
C GLY A 261 3.63 -3.91 11.07
N SER A 262 4.55 -4.43 11.88
CA SER A 262 4.94 -5.84 11.86
C SER A 262 3.83 -6.78 12.32
N LEU A 263 3.12 -6.42 13.40
CA LEU A 263 2.06 -7.25 13.99
C LEU A 263 0.77 -7.25 13.17
N ARG A 264 0.59 -6.32 12.22
CA ARG A 264 -0.62 -6.23 11.39
C ARG A 264 -0.86 -7.51 10.58
N HIS A 265 0.18 -8.08 9.96
CA HIS A 265 0.02 -9.32 9.18
C HIS A 265 -0.29 -10.51 10.09
N ILE A 266 0.27 -10.52 11.28
CA ILE A 266 0.00 -11.54 12.29
C ILE A 266 -1.47 -11.54 12.72
N SER A 267 -2.05 -10.36 12.99
CA SER A 267 -3.45 -10.27 13.40
C SER A 267 -4.46 -10.56 12.29
N LEU A 268 -4.00 -10.61 11.02
CA LEU A 268 -4.78 -11.11 9.89
C LEU A 268 -4.82 -12.64 9.88
N CYS A 269 -3.68 -13.32 10.04
CA CYS A 269 -3.61 -14.78 10.06
C CYS A 269 -4.09 -15.41 11.38
N LEU A 270 -3.91 -14.70 12.51
CA LEU A 270 -4.27 -15.16 13.84
C LEU A 270 -5.23 -14.15 14.50
N PRO A 271 -6.56 -14.34 14.36
CA PRO A 271 -7.55 -13.44 14.94
C PRO A 271 -7.42 -13.26 16.46
N THR A 272 -6.92 -14.28 17.16
CA THR A 272 -6.61 -14.26 18.60
C THR A 272 -5.54 -13.24 18.99
N ALA A 273 -4.71 -12.78 18.05
CA ALA A 273 -3.73 -11.71 18.27
C ALA A 273 -4.36 -10.30 18.29
N ARG A 274 -5.60 -10.13 17.81
CA ARG A 274 -6.24 -8.81 17.64
C ARG A 274 -6.40 -8.02 18.95
N PRO A 275 -6.82 -8.60 20.10
CA PRO A 275 -6.92 -7.86 21.35
C PRO A 275 -5.56 -7.27 21.80
N PHE A 276 -4.47 -8.00 21.59
CA PHE A 276 -3.11 -7.55 21.89
C PHE A 276 -2.68 -6.41 20.98
N TYR A 277 -2.93 -6.54 19.67
CA TYR A 277 -2.73 -5.47 18.70
C TYR A 277 -3.47 -4.19 19.09
N GLN A 278 -4.75 -4.31 19.47
CA GLN A 278 -5.58 -3.17 19.86
C GLN A 278 -5.07 -2.47 21.13
N ARG A 279 -4.59 -3.22 22.12
CA ARG A 279 -3.98 -2.65 23.33
C ARG A 279 -2.74 -1.82 22.99
N LEU A 280 -1.85 -2.34 22.16
CA LEU A 280 -0.67 -1.61 21.70
C LEU A 280 -1.05 -0.38 20.87
N GLN A 281 -2.05 -0.52 19.99
CA GLN A 281 -2.54 0.57 19.17
C GLN A 281 -3.10 1.72 20.01
N ARG A 282 -3.87 1.42 21.06
CA ARG A 282 -4.40 2.44 21.99
C ARG A 282 -3.28 3.24 22.64
N GLN A 283 -2.24 2.55 23.12
CA GLN A 283 -1.08 3.21 23.71
C GLN A 283 -0.28 4.04 22.68
N CYS A 284 -0.13 3.55 21.46
CA CYS A 284 0.50 4.31 20.38
C CYS A 284 -0.27 5.59 20.05
N THR A 285 -1.60 5.53 20.03
CA THR A 285 -2.46 6.69 19.75
C THR A 285 -2.30 7.76 20.83
N SER A 286 -2.25 7.37 22.11
CA SER A 286 -2.06 8.31 23.23
C SER A 286 -0.61 8.80 23.40
N ALA A 287 0.37 8.14 22.79
CA ALA A 287 1.76 8.55 22.88
C ALA A 287 2.00 9.94 22.22
N PRO A 288 2.85 10.80 22.82
CA PRO A 288 3.22 12.09 22.27
C PRO A 288 3.96 11.91 20.93
N ARG A 289 3.94 12.95 20.08
CA ARG A 289 4.65 12.94 18.78
C ARG A 289 6.16 12.78 18.97
N PHE A 290 6.71 13.40 20.02
CA PHE A 290 8.13 13.39 20.35
C PHE A 290 8.35 12.80 21.75
N GLY A 291 9.53 12.22 21.97
CA GLY A 291 9.90 11.59 23.23
C GLY A 291 9.53 10.11 23.31
N ARG A 292 9.66 9.55 24.52
CA ARG A 292 9.40 8.13 24.82
C ARG A 292 8.36 8.03 25.93
N VAL A 293 7.55 6.98 25.89
CA VAL A 293 6.60 6.64 26.97
C VAL A 293 6.86 5.25 27.50
N ARG A 294 6.63 5.05 28.79
CA ARG A 294 6.72 3.73 29.44
C ARG A 294 5.65 2.79 28.89
N LEU A 295 6.00 1.54 28.64
CA LEU A 295 5.05 0.51 28.23
C LEU A 295 4.03 0.24 29.34
N SER A 296 2.76 0.12 28.96
CA SER A 296 1.69 -0.32 29.87
C SER A 296 1.84 -1.81 30.18
N ASP A 297 1.28 -2.27 31.30
CA ASP A 297 1.32 -3.71 31.62
C ASP A 297 0.60 -4.56 30.58
N GLY A 298 -0.50 -4.06 30.02
CA GLY A 298 -1.19 -4.71 28.89
C GLY A 298 -0.37 -4.80 27.59
N ALA A 299 0.66 -3.96 27.41
CA ALA A 299 1.60 -4.08 26.30
C ALA A 299 2.70 -5.14 26.58
N LYS A 300 2.97 -5.46 27.85
CA LYS A 300 3.87 -6.56 28.25
C LYS A 300 3.20 -7.93 28.13
N ASP A 301 1.88 -8.01 28.21
CA ASP A 301 1.14 -9.27 27.97
C ASP A 301 1.33 -9.82 26.55
N ILE A 302 1.64 -8.94 25.58
CA ILE A 302 1.86 -9.27 24.17
C ILE A 302 2.96 -10.33 24.02
N VAL A 303 3.97 -10.27 24.88
CA VAL A 303 5.18 -11.10 24.82
C VAL A 303 4.93 -12.53 25.22
N ILE A 304 4.12 -12.72 26.26
CA ILE A 304 3.79 -14.05 26.79
C ILE A 304 2.96 -14.80 25.75
N TRP A 305 2.12 -14.08 24.99
CA TRP A 305 1.32 -14.68 23.94
C TRP A 305 2.11 -15.03 22.66
N PHE A 306 3.15 -14.25 22.35
CA PHE A 306 3.98 -14.46 21.16
C PHE A 306 5.22 -15.34 21.38
N ARG A 307 5.49 -15.75 22.61
CA ARG A 307 6.42 -16.83 22.96
C ARG A 307 5.72 -18.17 22.87
#